data_AF-A0A962EH44-F1
#
_entry.id   AF-A0A962EH44-F1
#
_cell.length_a   1.000
_cell.length_b   1.000
_cell.length_c   1.000
_cell.angle_alpha   90.00
_cell.angle_beta   90.00
_cell.angle_gamma   90.00
#
_symmetry.space_group_name_H-M   'P 1'
#
loop_
_entity.id
_entity.type
_entity.pdbx_description
1 polymer ?
#
loop_
_entity_poly.entity_id
_entity_poly.type
_entity_poly.pdbx_seq_one_letter_code
_entity_poly.pdbx_strand_id
1 'polypeptide(L)'
;MTSATPAELHNLESLATRCGVSPEQLLPELYQSLRRMAHQQLQGEREGHSLNTTALVHEAWMKLAASYPELAFDSERDFLALSGHLMRRVLIDHARHGSRLKRG
;
A
#
# COMPACT_ATOMS: atom_id res chain seq x y z
N MET A 1 9.77 14.31 3.84
CA MET A 1 8.71 15.28 3.46
C MET A 1 8.58 15.25 1.94
N THR A 2 8.74 14.07 1.34
CA THR A 2 7.66 13.27 0.72
C THR A 2 6.94 14.08 -0.36
N SER A 3 7.61 14.24 -1.49
CA SER A 3 6.95 14.59 -2.75
C SER A 3 6.04 13.41 -3.10
N ALA A 4 4.77 13.48 -2.72
CA ALA A 4 3.78 12.58 -3.25
C ALA A 4 3.82 12.71 -4.79
N THR A 5 3.89 11.58 -5.49
CA THR A 5 3.94 11.61 -6.96
C THR A 5 2.61 12.15 -7.52
N PRO A 6 2.59 12.74 -8.72
CA PRO A 6 1.35 13.31 -9.28
C PRO A 6 0.16 12.34 -9.32
N ALA A 7 0.42 11.04 -9.55
CA ALA A 7 -0.60 10.00 -9.53
C ALA A 7 -1.14 9.72 -8.10
N GLU A 8 -0.32 9.87 -7.07
CA GLU A 8 -0.75 9.70 -5.67
C GLU A 8 -1.67 10.82 -5.24
N LEU A 9 -1.37 12.05 -5.66
CA LEU A 9 -2.23 13.22 -5.42
C LEU A 9 -3.55 13.08 -6.17
N HIS A 10 -3.51 12.65 -7.44
CA HIS A 10 -4.72 12.44 -8.23
C HIS A 10 -5.66 11.40 -7.63
N ASN A 11 -5.12 10.26 -7.19
CA ASN A 11 -5.91 9.19 -6.57
C ASN A 11 -6.53 9.65 -5.24
N LEU A 12 -5.78 10.40 -4.43
CA LEU A 12 -6.24 10.92 -3.15
C LEU A 12 -7.32 12.01 -3.33
N GLU A 13 -7.11 12.95 -4.25
CA GLU A 13 -8.06 14.03 -4.55
C GLU A 13 -9.37 13.48 -5.11
N SER A 14 -9.29 12.52 -6.03
CA SER A 14 -10.46 11.86 -6.61
C SER A 14 -11.26 11.12 -5.54
N LEU A 15 -10.59 10.40 -4.64
CA LEU A 15 -11.26 9.69 -3.55
C LEU A 15 -11.88 10.65 -2.53
N ALA A 16 -11.15 11.69 -2.13
CA ALA A 16 -11.61 12.72 -1.20
C ALA A 16 -12.86 13.45 -1.73
N THR A 17 -12.85 13.82 -3.01
CA THR A 17 -13.99 14.47 -3.68
C THR A 17 -15.24 13.59 -3.65
N ARG A 18 -15.09 12.28 -3.89
CA ARG A 18 -16.20 11.33 -3.92
C ARG A 18 -16.76 11.01 -2.54
N CYS A 19 -15.92 11.04 -1.51
CA CYS A 19 -16.31 10.85 -0.12
C CYS A 19 -16.80 12.15 0.55
N GLY A 20 -16.66 13.31 -0.10
CA GLY A 20 -17.06 14.60 0.46
C GLY A 20 -16.20 15.05 1.65
N VAL A 21 -14.94 14.63 1.70
CA VAL A 21 -13.98 14.95 2.77
C VAL A 21 -12.74 15.64 2.20
N SER A 22 -11.97 16.33 3.04
CA SER A 22 -10.70 16.92 2.59
C SER A 22 -9.60 15.86 2.49
N PRO A 23 -8.70 15.93 1.48
CA PRO A 23 -7.55 15.02 1.37
C PRO A 23 -6.69 14.95 2.65
N GLU A 24 -6.57 16.08 3.36
CA GLU A 24 -5.82 16.24 4.61
C GLU A 24 -6.39 15.42 5.78
N GLN A 25 -7.71 15.17 5.77
CA GLN A 25 -8.40 14.35 6.76
C GLN A 25 -8.40 12.87 6.35
N LEU A 26 -8.58 12.61 5.06
CA LEU A 26 -8.63 11.26 4.52
C LEU A 26 -7.28 10.54 4.59
N LEU A 27 -6.19 11.26 4.32
CA LEU A 27 -4.85 10.65 4.23
C LEU A 27 -4.39 9.99 5.54
N PRO A 28 -4.50 10.63 6.73
CA PRO A 28 -4.18 9.98 7.99
C PRO A 28 -5.01 8.73 8.28
N GLU A 29 -6.31 8.75 7.97
CA GLU A 29 -7.23 7.63 8.19
C GLU A 29 -6.86 6.44 7.30
N LEU A 30 -6.69 6.68 6.00
CA LEU A 30 -6.22 5.67 5.05
C LEU A 30 -4.88 5.08 5.48
N TYR A 31 -3.93 5.93 5.86
CA TYR A 31 -2.60 5.48 6.27
C TYR A 31 -2.66 4.60 7.53
N GLN A 32 -3.54 4.92 8.49
CA GLN A 32 -3.76 4.09 9.67
C GLN A 32 -4.36 2.73 9.29
N SER A 33 -5.36 2.71 8.41
CA SER A 33 -5.99 1.49 7.88
C SER A 33 -4.97 0.61 7.15
N LEU A 34 -4.15 1.20 6.27
CA LEU A 34 -3.06 0.52 5.56
C LEU A 34 -2.03 -0.06 6.52
N ARG A 35 -1.60 0.69 7.54
CA ARG A 35 -0.65 0.19 8.55
C ARG A 35 -1.22 -0.99 9.33
N ARG A 36 -2.49 -0.95 9.71
CA ARG A 36 -3.16 -2.08 10.40
C ARG A 36 -3.18 -3.32 9.52
N MET A 37 -3.59 -3.19 8.25
CA MET A 37 -3.59 -4.31 7.31
C MET A 37 -2.18 -4.87 7.08
N ALA A 38 -1.19 -4.01 6.85
CA ALA A 38 0.19 -4.41 6.64
C ALA A 38 0.75 -5.16 7.87
N HIS A 39 0.43 -4.69 9.07
CA HIS A 39 0.85 -5.36 10.31
C HIS A 39 0.23 -6.76 10.42
N GLN A 40 -1.08 -6.90 10.16
CA GLN A 40 -1.77 -8.19 10.17
C GLN A 40 -1.20 -9.17 9.13
N GLN A 41 -0.86 -8.68 7.93
CA GLN A 41 -0.26 -9.53 6.90
C GLN A 41 1.16 -9.98 7.29
N LEU A 42 1.99 -9.08 7.85
CA LEU A 42 3.33 -9.42 8.31
C LEU A 42 3.35 -10.41 9.47
N GLN A 43 2.34 -10.40 10.35
CA GLN A 43 2.20 -11.41 11.41
C GLN A 43 2.02 -12.84 10.86
N GLY A 44 1.51 -12.97 9.64
CA GLY A 44 1.39 -14.26 8.95
C GLY A 44 2.66 -14.72 8.23
N GLU A 45 3.70 -13.88 8.17
CA GLU A 45 4.97 -14.22 7.53
C GLU A 45 5.88 -15.04 8.44
N ARG A 46 6.88 -15.71 7.83
CA ARG A 46 7.84 -16.54 8.57
C ARG A 46 8.71 -15.68 9.49
N GLU A 47 9.05 -16.24 10.65
CA GLU A 47 10.00 -15.63 11.59
C GLU A 47 11.32 -15.26 10.88
N GLY A 48 11.83 -14.05 11.17
CA GLY A 48 13.06 -13.53 10.56
C GLY A 48 12.90 -12.85 9.20
N HIS A 49 11.67 -12.49 8.79
CA HIS A 49 11.48 -11.62 7.62
C HIS A 49 12.10 -10.23 7.86
N SER A 50 12.71 -9.65 6.82
CA SER A 50 13.36 -8.33 6.90
C SER A 50 12.44 -7.16 6.55
N LEU A 51 11.26 -7.43 6.00
CA LEU A 51 10.31 -6.38 5.60
C LEU A 51 9.56 -5.86 6.82
N ASN A 52 9.51 -4.53 6.98
CA ASN A 52 8.76 -3.88 8.05
C ASN A 52 7.43 -3.29 7.53
N THR A 53 6.53 -2.94 8.44
CA THR A 53 5.18 -2.44 8.13
C THR A 53 5.22 -1.22 7.22
N THR A 54 6.09 -0.24 7.51
CA THR A 54 6.18 1.00 6.74
C THR A 54 6.68 0.76 5.32
N ALA A 55 7.67 -0.12 5.16
CA ALA A 55 8.19 -0.52 3.86
C ALA A 55 7.12 -1.22 3.02
N LEU A 56 6.37 -2.15 3.61
CA LEU A 56 5.28 -2.83 2.93
C LEU A 56 4.19 -1.86 2.44
N VAL A 57 3.77 -0.91 3.29
CA VAL A 57 2.80 0.13 2.92
C VAL A 57 3.33 0.99 1.78
N HIS A 58 4.57 1.46 1.89
CA HIS A 58 5.18 2.30 0.86
C HIS A 58 5.32 1.56 -0.48
N GLU A 59 5.76 0.30 -0.48
CA GLU A 59 5.89 -0.48 -1.71
C GLU A 59 4.55 -0.77 -2.37
N ALA A 60 3.53 -1.12 -1.58
CA ALA A 60 2.17 -1.33 -2.09
C ALA A 60 1.62 -0.05 -2.72
N TRP A 61 1.81 1.11 -2.06
CA TRP A 61 1.39 2.41 -2.56
C TRP A 61 2.08 2.77 -3.88
N MET A 62 3.40 2.59 -3.97
CA MET A 62 4.16 2.82 -5.20
C MET A 62 3.72 1.89 -6.33
N LYS A 63 3.47 0.61 -6.04
CA LYS A 63 2.94 -0.34 -7.03
C LYS A 63 1.54 0.07 -7.51
N LEU A 64 0.70 0.59 -6.63
CA LEU A 64 -0.62 1.10 -6.99
C LEU A 64 -0.50 2.28 -7.96
N ALA A 65 0.29 3.29 -7.60
CA ALA A 65 0.52 4.47 -8.43
C ALA A 65 1.16 4.12 -9.80
N ALA A 66 2.07 3.15 -9.84
CA ALA A 66 2.73 2.72 -11.07
C ALA A 66 1.86 1.83 -11.97
N SER A 67 1.03 0.96 -11.37
CA SER A 67 0.22 -0.01 -12.13
C SER A 67 -1.16 0.53 -12.51
N TYR A 68 -1.67 1.48 -11.74
CA TYR A 68 -3.02 2.03 -11.85
C TYR A 68 -3.03 3.56 -11.71
N PRO A 69 -2.28 4.29 -12.57
CA PRO A 69 -2.14 5.74 -12.45
C PRO A 69 -3.44 6.53 -12.65
N GLU A 70 -4.38 5.99 -13.43
CA GLU A 70 -5.65 6.64 -13.81
C GLU A 70 -6.86 5.98 -13.11
N LEU A 71 -6.63 5.12 -12.11
CA LEU A 71 -7.71 4.38 -11.48
C LEU A 71 -8.39 5.24 -10.41
N ALA A 72 -9.61 5.70 -10.73
CA ALA A 72 -10.47 6.34 -9.75
C ALA A 72 -11.15 5.28 -8.85
N PHE A 73 -10.97 5.40 -7.54
CA PHE A 73 -11.60 4.51 -6.56
C PHE A 73 -12.98 5.01 -6.14
N ASP A 74 -13.94 4.10 -6.05
CA ASP A 74 -15.32 4.38 -5.67
C ASP A 74 -15.52 4.62 -4.20
N SER A 75 -14.69 3.97 -3.39
CA SER A 75 -14.71 4.09 -1.94
C SER A 75 -13.33 3.81 -1.35
N GLU A 76 -13.12 4.21 -0.10
CA GLU A 76 -11.94 3.82 0.68
C GLU A 76 -11.80 2.30 0.73
N ARG A 77 -12.92 1.56 0.79
CA ARG A 77 -12.91 0.09 0.80
C ARG A 77 -12.23 -0.50 -0.44
N ASP A 78 -12.52 0.03 -1.63
CA ASP A 78 -11.94 -0.47 -2.88
C ASP A 78 -10.45 -0.16 -2.95
N PHE A 79 -10.07 1.03 -2.50
CA PHE A 79 -8.66 1.42 -2.37
C PHE A 79 -7.90 0.50 -1.40
N LEU A 80 -8.46 0.26 -0.20
CA LEU A 80 -7.85 -0.61 0.81
C LEU A 80 -7.79 -2.07 0.33
N ALA A 81 -8.82 -2.56 -0.38
CA ALA A 81 -8.83 -3.90 -0.95
C ALA A 81 -7.70 -4.09 -1.97
N LEU A 82 -7.57 -3.18 -2.94
CA LEU A 82 -6.50 -3.24 -3.93
C LEU A 82 -5.11 -3.11 -3.28
N SER A 83 -4.97 -2.19 -2.32
CA SER A 83 -3.73 -2.03 -1.55
C SER A 83 -3.36 -3.31 -0.80
N GLY A 84 -4.33 -3.97 -0.17
CA GLY A 84 -4.13 -5.26 0.50
C GLY A 84 -3.67 -6.36 -0.46
N HIS A 85 -4.20 -6.40 -1.68
CA HIS A 85 -3.73 -7.31 -2.72
C HIS A 85 -2.29 -7.04 -3.15
N LEU A 86 -1.93 -5.76 -3.31
CA LEU A 86 -0.57 -5.36 -3.68
C LEU A 86 0.44 -5.66 -2.55
N MET A 87 0.07 -5.44 -1.29
CA MET A 87 0.88 -5.83 -0.13
C MET A 87 1.19 -7.33 -0.14
N ARG A 88 0.18 -8.17 -0.36
CA ARG A 88 0.40 -9.62 -0.46
C ARG A 88 1.35 -9.99 -1.60
N ARG A 89 1.28 -9.27 -2.72
CA ARG A 89 2.19 -9.47 -3.85
C ARG A 89 3.63 -9.07 -3.51
N VAL A 90 3.82 -7.94 -2.82
CA VAL A 90 5.12 -7.51 -2.28
C VAL A 90 5.70 -8.60 -1.37
N LEU A 91 4.91 -9.11 -0.43
CA LEU A 91 5.36 -10.18 0.49
C LEU A 91 5.78 -11.45 -0.24
N ILE A 92 4.99 -11.89 -1.23
CA ILE A 92 5.32 -13.05 -2.06
C ILE A 92 6.63 -12.83 -2.82
N ASP A 93 6.79 -11.67 -3.44
CA ASP A 93 8.01 -11.34 -4.18
C ASP A 93 9.22 -11.30 -3.23
N HIS A 94 9.08 -10.67 -2.05
CA HIS A 94 10.13 -10.62 -1.02
C HIS A 94 10.54 -12.01 -0.54
N ALA A 95 9.57 -12.90 -0.27
CA ALA A 95 9.82 -14.27 0.14
C ALA A 95 10.52 -15.10 -0.97
N ARG A 96 10.16 -14.87 -2.24
CA ARG A 96 10.82 -15.49 -3.41
C ARG A 96 12.26 -15.02 -3.57
N HIS A 97 12.52 -13.72 -3.39
CA HIS A 97 13.85 -13.14 -3.51
C HIS A 97 14.76 -13.52 -2.33
N GLY A 98 14.24 -13.55 -1.09
CA GLY A 98 14.97 -14.02 0.08
C GLY A 98 15.38 -15.49 0.00
N SER A 99 14.62 -16.31 -0.75
CA SER A 99 14.97 -17.71 -1.01
C SER A 99 16.08 -17.89 -2.05
N ARG A 100 16.36 -16.88 -2.89
CA ARG A 100 17.40 -16.94 -3.92
C ARG A 100 18.81 -16.71 -3.37
N LEU A 101 18.96 -16.01 -2.25
CA LEU A 101 20.26 -15.71 -1.63
C LEU A 101 20.81 -16.84 -0.73
N LYS A 102 20.05 -17.92 -0.51
CA LYS A 102 20.48 -19.08 0.30
C LYS A 102 20.90 -20.31 -0.51
N ARG A 103 21.17 -20.17 -1.81
CA ARG A 103 21.65 -21.25 -2.69
C ARG A 103 22.88 -20.85 -3.51
N GLY A 104 23.87 -20.28 -2.83
CA GLY A 104 25.24 -20.07 -3.33
C GLY A 104 26.21 -20.66 -2.33
#